data_AF-A0A428WKD5-F1
#
_entry.id   AF-A0A428WKD5-F1
#
_cell.length_a   1.000
_cell.length_b   1.000
_cell.length_c   1.000
_cell.angle_alpha   90.00
_cell.angle_beta   90.00
_cell.angle_gamma   90.00
#
_symmetry.space_group_name_H-M   'P 1'
#
loop_
_entity.id
_entity.type
_entity.pdbx_description
1 polymer ?
#
loop_
_entity_poly.entity_id
_entity_poly.type
_entity_poly.pdbx_seq_one_letter_code
_entity_poly.pdbx_strand_id
1 'polypeptide(L)'
;MIGVGLSRSSKLLPLNAIRHPPVGQSNGWYVWRGEPAPRDDDFFSPIHVEQARSHFPELVAYLALPPGMGLILAPGHEDVWHDEAILEP
;
A
#
# COMPACT_ATOMS: atom_id res chain seq x y z
N MET A 1 5.92 5.30 9.14
CA MET A 1 4.94 6.00 8.28
C MET A 1 4.54 5.10 7.12
N ILE A 2 3.30 5.20 6.65
CA ILE A 2 2.80 4.53 5.44
C ILE A 2 2.63 5.60 4.35
N GLY A 3 3.08 5.33 3.13
CA GLY A 3 2.82 6.18 1.96
C GLY A 3 1.43 5.90 1.40
N VAL A 4 0.59 6.93 1.26
CA VAL A 4 -0.79 6.79 0.81
C VAL A 4 -1.13 7.75 -0.32
N GLY A 5 -1.74 7.23 -1.38
CA GLY A 5 -2.31 8.00 -2.49
C GLY A 5 -3.62 8.70 -2.12
N LEU A 6 -3.55 9.74 -1.28
CA LEU A 6 -4.72 10.45 -0.75
C LEU A 6 -5.54 11.21 -1.80
N SER A 7 -4.97 11.45 -2.99
CA SER A 7 -5.67 12.08 -4.11
C SER A 7 -6.84 11.25 -4.66
N ARG A 8 -6.90 9.96 -4.33
CA ARG A 8 -7.92 9.03 -4.81
C ARG A 8 -9.05 8.84 -3.80
N SER A 9 -10.27 8.70 -4.33
CA SER A 9 -11.46 8.47 -3.50
C SER A 9 -11.35 7.15 -2.74
N SER A 10 -11.76 7.14 -1.47
CA SER A 10 -11.83 5.93 -0.63
C SER A 10 -12.78 4.86 -1.15
N LYS A 11 -13.68 5.21 -2.08
CA LYS A 11 -14.64 4.31 -2.71
C LYS A 11 -14.08 3.55 -3.92
N LEU A 12 -12.90 3.94 -4.41
CA LEU A 12 -12.28 3.26 -5.55
C LEU A 12 -11.76 1.88 -5.14
N LEU A 13 -11.89 0.95 -6.08
CA LEU A 13 -11.40 -0.41 -5.98
C LEU A 13 -10.53 -0.70 -7.20
N PRO A 14 -9.55 -1.61 -7.09
CA PRO A 14 -9.16 -2.32 -5.86
C PRO A 14 -8.36 -1.44 -4.90
N LEU A 15 -8.17 -1.89 -3.65
CA LEU A 15 -7.07 -1.39 -2.82
C LEU A 15 -5.80 -2.11 -3.24
N ASN A 16 -4.79 -1.37 -3.63
CA ASN A 16 -3.49 -1.88 -3.98
C ASN A 16 -2.49 -1.48 -2.89
N ALA A 17 -1.56 -2.38 -2.58
CA ALA A 17 -0.45 -2.08 -1.70
C ALA A 17 0.81 -2.84 -2.09
N ILE A 18 1.97 -2.22 -1.93
CA ILE A 18 3.27 -2.87 -2.04
C ILE A 18 4.13 -2.50 -0.85
N ARG A 19 4.99 -3.43 -0.43
CA ARG A 19 5.92 -3.23 0.69
C ARG A 19 7.36 -3.26 0.22
N HIS A 20 7.92 -2.09 0.00
CA HIS A 20 9.36 -1.92 -0.19
C HIS A 20 10.14 -2.14 1.12
N PRO A 21 11.46 -2.36 1.05
CA PRO A 21 12.32 -2.25 2.22
C PRO A 21 12.11 -0.92 2.95
N PRO A 22 11.99 -0.92 4.30
CA PRO A 22 11.80 0.30 5.05
C PRO A 22 13.04 1.20 4.95
N VAL A 23 12.83 2.49 4.65
CA VAL A 23 13.87 3.51 4.58
C VAL A 23 13.52 4.67 5.53
N GLY A 24 14.47 5.06 6.38
CA GLY A 24 14.29 6.15 7.35
C GLY A 24 13.12 5.88 8.30
N GLN A 25 12.10 6.74 8.25
CA GLN A 25 10.89 6.63 9.09
C GLN A 25 9.72 5.92 8.38
N SER A 26 9.90 5.47 7.13
CA SER A 26 8.90 4.68 6.41
C SER A 26 8.89 3.25 6.93
N ASN A 27 7.71 2.63 7.00
CA ASN A 27 7.58 1.20 7.26
C ASN A 27 7.59 0.36 5.97
N GLY A 28 7.78 1.01 4.81
CA GLY A 28 7.89 0.40 3.49
C GLY A 28 6.57 0.26 2.74
N TRP A 29 5.42 0.48 3.38
CA TRP A 29 4.11 0.35 2.73
C TRP A 29 3.76 1.55 1.87
N TYR A 30 3.37 1.28 0.64
CA TYR A 30 2.78 2.22 -0.32
C TYR A 30 1.40 1.71 -0.72
N VAL A 31 0.38 2.54 -0.54
CA VAL A 31 -1.03 2.12 -0.61
C VAL A 31 -1.84 3.08 -1.46
N TRP A 32 -2.65 2.57 -2.38
CA TRP A 32 -3.52 3.39 -3.23
C TRP A 32 -4.77 2.64 -3.68
N ARG A 33 -5.81 3.36 -4.10
CA ARG A 33 -7.06 2.76 -4.61
C ARG A 33 -7.22 2.94 -6.11
N GLY A 34 -7.85 1.98 -6.78
CA GLY A 34 -8.13 2.02 -8.21
C GLY A 34 -6.91 1.84 -9.10
N GLU A 35 -7.16 1.83 -10.41
CA GLU A 35 -6.16 1.74 -11.47
C GLU A 35 -5.97 3.10 -12.15
N PRO A 36 -4.83 3.34 -12.83
CA PRO A 36 -3.63 2.49 -12.90
C PRO A 36 -2.76 2.61 -11.64
N ALA A 37 -1.68 1.82 -11.56
CA ALA A 37 -0.63 2.05 -10.56
C ALA A 37 -0.03 3.46 -10.74
N PRO A 38 0.21 4.20 -9.65
CA PRO A 38 0.84 5.51 -9.72
C PRO A 38 2.27 5.40 -10.23
N ARG A 39 2.69 6.38 -11.05
CA ARG A 39 4.04 6.45 -11.63
C ARG A 39 4.86 7.63 -11.14
N ASP A 40 4.22 8.55 -10.41
CA ASP A 40 4.84 9.78 -9.94
C ASP A 40 5.28 9.61 -8.48
N ASP A 41 6.50 10.03 -8.16
CA ASP A 41 7.06 9.93 -6.80
C ASP A 41 6.27 10.78 -5.78
N ASP A 42 5.72 11.90 -6.23
CA ASP A 42 4.92 12.83 -5.41
C ASP A 42 3.48 12.34 -5.16
N PHE A 43 3.10 11.16 -5.68
CA PHE A 43 1.75 10.63 -5.53
C PHE A 43 1.41 10.23 -4.08
N PHE A 44 2.41 9.86 -3.28
CA PHE A 44 2.21 9.31 -1.95
C PHE A 44 2.46 10.35 -0.86
N SER A 45 1.47 10.51 0.01
CA SER A 45 1.60 11.31 1.23
C SER A 45 1.85 10.41 2.45
N PRO A 46 2.82 10.73 3.32
CA PRO A 46 3.09 9.93 4.51
C PRO A 46 1.99 10.12 5.56
N ILE A 47 1.42 9.02 6.05
CA ILE A 47 0.49 9.03 7.19
C ILE A 47 0.94 8.07 8.30
N HIS A 48 0.44 8.28 9.52
CA HIS A 48 0.67 7.36 10.62
C HIS A 48 -0.14 6.07 10.43
N VAL A 49 0.37 4.96 10.97
CA VAL A 49 -0.31 3.65 10.89
C VAL A 49 -1.72 3.71 11.46
N GLU A 50 -1.92 4.45 12.55
CA GLU A 50 -3.24 4.62 13.15
C GLU A 50 -4.25 5.27 12.20
N GLN A 51 -3.82 6.27 11.43
CA GLN A 51 -4.66 6.88 10.39
C GLN A 51 -4.94 5.88 9.26
N ALA A 52 -3.94 5.10 8.84
CA ALA A 52 -4.13 4.07 7.83
C ALA A 52 -5.16 3.02 8.25
N ARG A 53 -5.25 2.65 9.53
CA ARG A 53 -6.29 1.73 10.04
C ARG A 53 -7.70 2.28 9.83
N SER A 54 -7.88 3.60 9.92
CA SER A 54 -9.17 4.26 9.69
C SER A 54 -9.51 4.37 8.20
N HIS A 55 -8.52 4.59 7.33
CA HIS A 55 -8.72 4.76 5.88
C HIS A 55 -8.74 3.44 5.09
N PHE A 56 -7.99 2.44 5.56
CA PHE A 56 -7.76 1.14 4.93
C PHE A 56 -7.83 0.04 6.00
N PRO A 57 -9.01 -0.19 6.60
CA PRO A 57 -9.17 -1.23 7.61
C PRO A 57 -8.81 -2.62 7.05
N GLU A 58 -9.04 -2.86 5.75
CA GLU A 58 -8.66 -4.11 5.10
C GLU A 58 -7.14 -4.35 5.09
N LEU A 59 -6.30 -3.30 5.08
CA LEU A 59 -4.84 -3.46 5.06
C LEU A 59 -4.26 -3.97 6.38
N VAL A 60 -4.99 -3.79 7.50
CA VAL A 60 -4.46 -4.03 8.85
C VAL A 60 -3.97 -5.46 9.04
N ALA A 61 -4.66 -6.44 8.46
CA ALA A 61 -4.30 -7.85 8.55
C ALA A 61 -2.93 -8.16 7.89
N TYR A 62 -2.50 -7.31 6.95
CA TYR A 62 -1.31 -7.55 6.13
C TYR A 62 -0.10 -6.72 6.56
N LEU A 63 -0.26 -5.75 7.48
CA LEU A 63 0.82 -4.85 7.90
C LEU A 63 2.05 -5.57 8.50
N ALA A 64 1.90 -6.83 8.92
CA ALA A 64 2.98 -7.66 9.43
C ALA A 64 3.78 -8.43 8.35
N LEU A 65 3.30 -8.49 7.10
CA LEU A 65 3.96 -9.20 6.00
C LEU A 65 5.35 -8.62 5.69
N PRO A 66 6.37 -9.42 5.36
CA PRO A 66 7.72 -8.92 5.10
C PRO A 66 7.80 -7.97 3.89
N PRO A 67 8.88 -7.19 3.73
CA PRO A 67 9.18 -6.51 2.46
C PRO A 67 9.20 -7.47 1.27
N GLY A 68 8.94 -6.95 0.07
CA GLY A 68 8.83 -7.75 -1.16
C GLY A 68 7.40 -8.23 -1.46
N MET A 69 6.42 -7.80 -0.66
CA MET A 69 5.03 -8.26 -0.77
C MET A 69 4.18 -7.24 -1.53
N GLY A 70 3.32 -7.72 -2.42
CA GLY A 70 2.29 -6.97 -3.12
C GLY A 70 0.88 -7.50 -2.82
N LEU A 71 -0.11 -6.61 -2.87
CA LEU A 71 -1.51 -6.90 -2.55
C LEU A 71 -2.47 -6.17 -3.48
N ILE A 72 -3.55 -6.86 -3.84
CA ILE A 72 -4.75 -6.31 -4.48
C ILE A 72 -5.96 -6.85 -3.71
N LEU A 73 -6.72 -5.95 -3.10
CA LEU A 73 -7.92 -6.29 -2.32
C LEU A 73 -9.16 -5.65 -2.96
N ALA A 74 -10.16 -6.46 -3.27
CA ALA A 74 -11.47 -6.03 -3.72
C ALA A 74 -12.56 -6.96 -3.18
N PRO A 75 -13.86 -6.61 -3.24
CA PRO A 75 -14.93 -7.47 -2.78
C PRO A 75 -14.90 -8.84 -3.46
N GLY A 76 -14.66 -9.90 -2.68
CA GLY A 76 -14.56 -11.27 -3.18
C GLY A 76 -13.27 -11.59 -3.94
N HIS A 77 -12.28 -10.71 -3.91
CA HIS A 77 -11.00 -10.90 -4.56
C HIS A 77 -9.84 -10.43 -3.66
N GLU A 78 -8.93 -11.35 -3.40
CA GLU A 78 -7.71 -11.12 -2.64
C GLU A 78 -6.57 -11.74 -3.45
N ASP A 79 -5.64 -10.90 -3.88
CA ASP A 79 -4.38 -11.32 -4.46
C ASP A 79 -3.25 -10.82 -3.56
N VAL A 80 -2.39 -11.74 -3.12
CA VAL A 80 -1.24 -11.48 -2.26
C VAL A 80 -0.07 -12.25 -2.82
N TRP A 81 0.98 -11.55 -3.23
CA TRP A 81 2.14 -12.15 -3.87
C TRP A 81 3.44 -11.61 -3.30
N HIS A 82 4.52 -12.32 -3.57
CA HIS A 82 5.88 -11.88 -3.33
C HIS A 82 6.56 -11.62 -4.68
N ASP A 83 7.25 -10.50 -4.79
CA ASP A 83 8.01 -10.12 -5.99
C ASP A 83 9.37 -9.54 -5.56
N GLU A 84 10.45 -10.18 -6.00
CA GLU A 84 11.81 -9.73 -5.73
C GLU A 84 12.10 -8.36 -6.35
N ALA A 85 11.43 -8.00 -7.44
CA ALA A 85 11.58 -6.68 -8.05
C ALA A 85 11.16 -5.52 -7.12
N ILE A 86 10.32 -5.79 -6.10
CA ILE A 86 9.94 -4.79 -5.07
C ILE A 86 11.09 -4.56 -4.08
N LEU A 87 12.01 -5.52 -3.95
CA LEU A 87 13.18 -5.40 -3.07
C LEU A 87 14.33 -4.62 -3.74
N GLU A 88 14.27 -4.45 -5.06
CA GLU A 88 15.25 -3.68 -5.81
C GLU A 88 15.08 -2.17 -5.52
N PRO A 89 16.18 -1.44 -5.28
CA PRO A 89 16.16 0.00 -4.96
C PRO A 89 15.94 0.91 -6.17
#